data_AF-A0A5D3I4A9-F1
#
_entry.id   AF-A0A5D3I4A9-F1
#
_cell.length_a   1.000
_cell.length_b   1.000
_cell.length_c   1.000
_cell.angle_alpha   90.00
_cell.angle_beta   90.00
_cell.angle_gamma   90.00
#
_symmetry.space_group_name_H-M   'P 1'
#
loop_
_entity.id
_entity.type
_entity.pdbx_description
1 polymer ?
#
loop_
_entity_poly.entity_id
_entity_poly.type
_entity_poly.pdbx_seq_one_letter_code
_entity_poly.pdbx_strand_id
1 'polypeptide(L)'
;MDIFILPIIFIGILICYKHMHYNNLYRYGMSFFILLAISQVFMSIPQLVYNLNKSLNHQLFIMNTSLLVSNILIITAYTILVLGFLFFKDNRGD
;
A
#
# COMPACT_ATOMS: atom_id res chain seq x y z
N MET A 1 14.84 5.97 0.31
CA MET A 1 14.56 5.85 -1.15
C MET A 1 13.05 5.92 -1.41
N ASP A 2 12.27 6.55 -0.53
CA ASP A 2 10.83 6.28 -0.39
C ASP A 2 9.93 7.43 -0.90
N ILE A 3 10.48 8.65 -0.98
CA ILE A 3 9.76 9.86 -1.43
C ILE A 3 9.27 9.74 -2.88
N PHE A 4 9.99 8.99 -3.73
CA PHE A 4 9.64 8.84 -5.14
C PHE A 4 8.51 7.83 -5.41
N ILE A 5 8.19 6.98 -4.44
CA ILE A 5 7.17 5.93 -4.63
C ILE A 5 5.75 6.52 -4.47
N LEU A 6 5.58 7.52 -3.60
CA LEU A 6 4.27 8.09 -3.31
C LEU A 6 3.61 8.77 -4.53
N PRO A 7 4.31 9.60 -5.34
CA PRO A 7 3.75 10.14 -6.57
C PRO A 7 3.31 9.05 -7.56
N ILE A 8 4.09 7.97 -7.67
CA ILE A 8 3.76 6.83 -8.54
C ILE A 8 2.49 6.14 -8.06
N ILE A 9 2.36 5.94 -6.73
CA ILE A 9 1.14 5.40 -6.13
C ILE A 9 -0.07 6.27 -6.45
N PHE A 10 0.04 7.59 -6.29
CA PHE A 10 -1.06 8.53 -6.59
C PHE A 10 -1.47 8.53 -8.06
N ILE A 11 -0.50 8.48 -8.97
CA ILE A 11 -0.78 8.34 -10.41
C ILE A 11 -1.51 7.02 -10.68
N GLY A 12 -1.06 5.93 -10.05
CA GLY A 12 -1.72 4.61 -10.11
C GLY A 12 -3.18 4.67 -9.65
N ILE A 13 -3.44 5.31 -8.50
CA ILE A 13 -4.79 5.54 -7.96
C ILE A 13 -5.65 6.29 -8.97
N LEU A 14 -5.15 7.37 -9.57
CA LEU A 14 -5.91 8.19 -10.52
C LEU A 14 -6.29 7.38 -11.76
N ILE A 15 -5.35 6.60 -12.30
CA ILE A 15 -5.58 5.74 -13.46
C ILE A 15 -6.62 4.67 -13.13
N CYS A 16 -6.47 3.97 -12.01
CA CYS A 16 -7.39 2.94 -11.57
C CYS A 16 -8.80 3.50 -11.32
N TYR A 17 -8.91 4.65 -10.66
CA TYR A 17 -10.18 5.33 -10.41
C TYR A 17 -10.89 5.69 -11.71
N LYS A 18 -10.17 6.23 -12.69
CA LYS A 18 -10.74 6.59 -14.00
C LYS A 18 -11.30 5.37 -14.75
N HIS A 19 -10.69 4.19 -14.59
CA HIS A 19 -11.02 3.01 -15.39
C HIS A 19 -11.76 1.90 -14.64
N MET A 20 -12.03 2.06 -13.34
CA MET A 20 -12.65 1.01 -12.49
C MET A 20 -14.03 0.54 -12.97
N HIS A 21 -14.77 1.39 -13.68
CA HIS A 21 -16.09 1.06 -14.22
C HIS A 21 -16.02 0.13 -15.44
N TYR A 22 -14.88 0.05 -16.12
CA TYR A 22 -14.73 -0.73 -17.36
C TYR A 22 -14.17 -2.13 -17.13
N ASN A 23 -13.37 -2.32 -16.09
CA ASN A 23 -12.72 -3.59 -15.84
C ASN A 23 -12.47 -3.79 -14.33
N ASN A 24 -12.89 -4.95 -13.82
CA ASN A 24 -12.68 -5.37 -12.43
C ASN A 24 -11.19 -5.36 -12.04
N LEU A 25 -10.27 -5.59 -12.98
CA LEU A 25 -8.84 -5.49 -12.74
C LEU A 25 -8.42 -4.12 -12.17
N TYR A 26 -9.01 -3.02 -12.66
CA TYR A 26 -8.72 -1.68 -12.13
C TYR A 26 -9.27 -1.48 -10.72
N ARG A 27 -10.32 -2.21 -10.34
CA ARG A 27 -10.87 -2.20 -8.99
C ARG A 27 -9.91 -2.88 -8.01
N TYR A 28 -9.30 -4.01 -8.40
CA TYR A 28 -8.22 -4.64 -7.64
C TYR A 28 -6.94 -3.78 -7.61
N GLY A 29 -6.58 -3.16 -8.75
CA GLY A 29 -5.47 -2.23 -8.84
C GLY A 29 -5.64 -1.01 -7.92
N MET A 30 -6.87 -0.49 -7.81
CA MET A 30 -7.20 0.60 -6.88
C MET A 30 -6.93 0.18 -5.43
N SER A 31 -7.43 -0.98 -5.02
CA SER A 31 -7.19 -1.52 -3.68
C SER A 31 -5.69 -1.74 -3.41
N PHE A 32 -4.94 -2.22 -4.39
CA PHE A 32 -3.48 -2.38 -4.31
C PHE A 32 -2.78 -1.04 -4.05
N PHE A 33 -3.05 -0.01 -4.86
CA PHE A 33 -2.39 1.28 -4.71
C PHE A 33 -2.79 1.99 -3.40
N ILE A 34 -4.04 1.88 -2.96
CA ILE A 34 -4.48 2.43 -1.66
C ILE A 34 -3.70 1.76 -0.52
N LEU A 35 -3.59 0.43 -0.52
CA LEU A 35 -2.87 -0.29 0.54
C LEU A 35 -1.38 0.04 0.54
N LEU A 36 -0.77 0.23 -0.63
CA LEU A 36 0.60 0.75 -0.74
C LEU A 36 0.73 2.18 -0.19
N ALA A 37 -0.24 3.06 -0.45
CA ALA A 37 -0.20 4.41 0.12
C ALA A 37 -0.23 4.36 1.65
N ILE A 38 -1.11 3.54 2.22
CA ILE A 38 -1.24 3.39 3.67
C ILE A 38 0.03 2.79 4.28
N SER A 39 0.63 1.77 3.65
CA SER A 39 1.86 1.16 4.17
C SER A 39 3.03 2.14 4.22
N GLN A 40 3.14 3.02 3.23
CA GLN A 40 4.14 4.10 3.21
C GLN A 40 3.93 5.12 4.34
N VAL A 41 2.67 5.41 4.69
CA VAL A 41 2.34 6.26 5.85
C VAL A 41 2.79 5.60 7.15
N PHE A 42 2.55 4.30 7.34
CA PHE A 42 3.04 3.55 8.51
C PHE A 42 4.57 3.44 8.56
N MET A 43 5.28 3.46 7.43
CA MET A 43 6.75 3.51 7.46
C MET A 43 7.28 4.88 7.85
N SER A 44 6.64 5.96 7.40
CA SER A 44 7.16 7.33 7.53
C SER A 44 6.78 8.03 8.85
N ILE A 45 5.56 7.82 9.37
CA ILE A 45 5.09 8.48 10.60
C ILE A 45 5.96 8.18 11.84
N PRO A 46 6.34 6.93 12.14
CA PRO A 46 7.16 6.62 13.33
C PRO A 46 8.50 7.31 13.33
N GLN A 47 9.10 7.46 12.14
CA GLN A 47 10.38 8.12 11.95
C GLN A 47 10.26 9.64 12.17
N LEU A 48 9.11 10.22 11.86
CA LEU A 48 8.78 11.60 12.22
C LEU A 48 8.59 11.78 13.73
N VAL A 49 7.92 10.82 14.39
CA VAL A 49 7.65 10.83 15.84
C VAL A 49 8.92 10.58 16.66
N TYR A 50 9.89 9.83 16.14
CA TYR A 50 11.21 9.65 16.74
C TYR A 50 11.90 11.00 17.04
N ASN A 51 11.74 11.98 16.14
CA ASN A 51 12.33 13.30 16.28
C ASN A 51 11.68 14.19 17.37
N LEU A 52 10.57 13.75 17.98
CA LEU A 52 9.74 14.55 18.91
C LEU A 52 9.93 14.19 20.40
N ASN A 53 11.05 13.56 20.79
CA ASN A 53 11.51 13.41 22.18
C ASN A 53 10.51 12.75 23.17
N LYS A 54 10.29 11.44 23.02
CA LYS A 54 9.73 10.56 24.07
C LYS A 54 10.72 9.46 24.45
N SER A 55 10.48 8.73 25.54
CA SER A 55 11.43 7.70 26.02
C SER A 55 11.79 6.68 24.92
N LEU A 56 13.08 6.33 24.88
CA LEU A 56 13.70 5.52 23.82
C LEU A 56 13.01 4.16 23.62
N ASN A 57 12.56 3.53 24.71
CA ASN A 57 11.87 2.23 24.67
C ASN A 57 10.48 2.31 24.03
N HIS A 58 9.70 3.37 24.33
CA HIS A 58 8.39 3.56 23.70
C HIS A 58 8.52 3.88 22.21
N GLN A 59 9.56 4.61 21.82
CA GLN A 59 9.81 4.93 20.41
C GLN A 59 10.21 3.69 19.60
N LEU A 60 11.12 2.86 20.12
CA LEU A 60 11.51 1.59 19.49
C LEU A 60 10.31 0.65 19.33
N PHE A 61 9.45 0.57 20.34
CA PHE A 61 8.20 -0.19 20.24
C PHE A 61 7.32 0.34 19.10
N ILE A 62 7.07 1.65 19.05
CA ILE A 62 6.24 2.27 18.00
C ILE A 62 6.84 2.05 16.60
N MET A 63 8.16 2.21 16.42
CA MET A 63 8.83 1.95 15.14
C MET A 63 8.65 0.50 14.70
N ASN A 64 8.93 -0.46 15.58
CA ASN A 64 8.86 -1.89 15.24
C ASN A 64 7.42 -2.32 14.94
N THR A 65 6.44 -1.89 15.74
CA THR A 65 5.03 -2.20 15.49
C THR A 65 4.56 -1.61 14.16
N SER A 66 4.93 -0.37 13.87
CA SER A 66 4.51 0.29 12.63
C SER A 66 5.16 -0.33 11.39
N LEU A 67 6.42 -0.77 11.49
CA LEU A 67 7.11 -1.50 10.43
C LEU A 67 6.48 -2.87 10.17
N LEU A 68 6.08 -3.59 11.24
CA LEU A 68 5.31 -4.83 11.12
C LEU A 68 3.97 -4.60 10.40
N VAL A 69 3.22 -3.59 10.81
CA VAL A 69 1.92 -3.24 10.18
C VAL A 69 2.12 -2.89 8.70
N SER A 70 3.13 -2.10 8.37
CA SER A 70 3.44 -1.76 6.98
C SER A 70 3.75 -3.01 6.14
N ASN A 71 4.56 -3.93 6.67
CA ASN A 71 4.88 -5.18 5.96
C ASN A 71 3.64 -6.05 5.72
N ILE A 72 2.74 -6.16 6.71
CA ILE A 72 1.47 -6.89 6.56
C ILE A 72 0.60 -6.24 5.46
N LEU A 73 0.52 -4.91 5.44
CA LEU A 73 -0.22 -4.18 4.41
C LEU A 73 0.36 -4.39 3.01
N ILE A 74 1.70 -4.40 2.88
CA ILE A 74 2.39 -4.67 1.60
C ILE A 74 2.06 -6.09 1.12
N ILE A 75 2.18 -7.11 1.98
CA ILE A 75 1.85 -8.49 1.63
C ILE A 75 0.39 -8.61 1.20
N THR A 76 -0.51 -7.95 1.92
CA THR A 76 -1.95 -7.94 1.60
C THR A 76 -2.21 -7.28 0.25
N ALA A 77 -1.56 -6.15 -0.03
CA ALA A 77 -1.66 -5.45 -1.30
C ALA A 77 -1.26 -6.35 -2.47
N TYR A 78 -0.10 -7.00 -2.39
CA TYR A 78 0.37 -7.91 -3.43
C TYR A 78 -0.55 -9.12 -3.60
N THR A 79 -1.07 -9.68 -2.50
CA THR A 79 -2.05 -10.78 -2.57
C THR A 79 -3.30 -10.36 -3.34
N ILE A 80 -3.84 -9.17 -3.06
CA ILE A 80 -5.01 -8.63 -3.77
C ILE A 80 -4.71 -8.42 -5.25
N LEU A 81 -3.53 -7.92 -5.59
CA LEU A 81 -3.13 -7.71 -6.98
C LEU A 81 -3.06 -9.04 -7.74
N VAL A 82 -2.41 -10.06 -7.16
CA VAL A 82 -2.30 -11.40 -7.74
C VAL A 82 -3.68 -12.02 -7.92
N LEU A 83 -4.55 -11.95 -6.91
CA LEU A 83 -5.93 -12.41 -7.02
C LEU A 83 -6.68 -11.68 -8.12
N GLY A 84 -6.52 -10.36 -8.22
CA GLY A 84 -7.12 -9.55 -9.28
C GLY A 84 -6.70 -10.00 -10.68
N PHE A 85 -5.42 -10.33 -10.88
CA PHE A 85 -4.93 -10.89 -12.14
C PHE A 85 -5.42 -12.30 -12.41
N LEU A 86 -5.48 -13.17 -11.41
CA LEU A 86 -6.02 -14.54 -11.54
C LEU A 86 -7.50 -14.51 -11.96
N PHE A 87 -8.33 -13.74 -11.24
CA PHE A 87 -9.74 -13.58 -11.59
C PHE A 87 -9.96 -12.89 -12.95
N PHE A 88 -9.08 -11.98 -13.34
CA PHE A 88 -9.14 -11.38 -14.67
C PHE A 88 -8.79 -12.40 -15.77
N LYS A 89 -7.78 -13.25 -15.52
CA LYS A 89 -7.34 -14.29 -16.47
C LYS A 89 -8.42 -15.36 -16.65
N ASP A 90 -9.04 -15.82 -15.57
CA ASP A 90 -10.10 -16.85 -15.63
C ASP A 90 -11.38 -16.36 -16.34
N ASN A 91 -11.70 -15.07 -16.22
CA ASN A 91 -12.86 -14.47 -16.90
C ASN A 91 -12.66 -14.20 -18.40
N ARG A 92 -11.45 -14.42 -18.95
CA ARG A 92 -11.19 -14.26 -20.38
C ARG A 92 -11.51 -15.49 -21.24
N GLY A 93 -11.77 -16.65 -20.62
CA GLY A 93 -12.27 -17.82 -21.33
C GLY A 93 -11.47 -18.21 -22.57
N ASP A 94 -10.14 -18.28 -22.44
CA ASP A 94 -9.29 -19.00 -23.40
C ASP A 94 -9.29 -20.50 -23.07
#